data_AF-A0A068QN36-F1
#
_entry.id   AF-A0A068QN36-F1
#
_cell.length_a   1.000
_cell.length_b   1.000
_cell.length_c   1.000
_cell.angle_alpha   90.00
_cell.angle_beta   90.00
_cell.angle_gamma   90.00
#
_symmetry.space_group_name_H-M   'P 1'
#
loop_
_entity.id
_entity.type
_entity.pdbx_description
1 polymer ?
#
loop_
_entity_poly.entity_id
_entity_poly.type
_entity_poly.pdbx_seq_one_letter_code
_entity_poly.pdbx_strand_id
1 'polypeptide(L)'
;MSTLANERITTRVSSETKELLEMALSLSGYTSLNSFITNAAVTEAKRLIEQDMRIKLCRDDALAFVHALENPIETNERFLRAARRHRETISNED
;
A
#
# COMPACT_ATOMS: atom_id res chain seq x y z
N MET A 1 -16.59 -6.65 -24.35
CA MET A 1 -17.43 -6.39 -23.16
C MET A 1 -17.01 -7.40 -22.11
N SER A 2 -16.26 -6.98 -21.07
CA SER A 2 -15.89 -7.88 -19.98
C SER A 2 -17.11 -8.08 -19.10
N THR A 3 -17.64 -9.29 -19.05
CA THR A 3 -18.65 -9.68 -18.08
C THR A 3 -18.05 -9.44 -16.70
N LEU A 4 -18.63 -8.53 -15.91
CA LEU A 4 -18.26 -8.30 -14.51
C LEU A 4 -18.39 -9.64 -13.78
N ALA A 5 -17.27 -10.35 -13.64
CA ALA A 5 -17.21 -11.59 -12.88
C ALA A 5 -17.51 -11.22 -11.43
N ASN A 6 -18.63 -11.71 -10.90
CA ASN A 6 -18.98 -11.50 -9.50
C ASN A 6 -18.10 -12.40 -8.64
N GLU A 7 -16.97 -11.86 -8.20
CA GLU A 7 -16.02 -12.56 -7.34
C GLU A 7 -16.55 -12.63 -5.90
N ARG A 8 -16.59 -13.85 -5.34
CA ARG A 8 -17.14 -14.11 -4.01
C ARG A 8 -16.03 -14.41 -3.01
N ILE A 9 -15.98 -13.63 -1.95
CA ILE A 9 -15.10 -13.88 -0.80
C ILE A 9 -15.87 -14.71 0.23
N THR A 10 -15.31 -15.85 0.64
CA THR A 10 -15.87 -16.71 1.69
C THR A 10 -14.80 -17.03 2.72
N THR A 11 -15.13 -16.93 4.00
CA THR A 11 -14.21 -17.28 5.09
C THR A 11 -15.00 -17.94 6.22
N ARG A 12 -14.39 -18.94 6.84
CA ARG A 12 -14.91 -19.55 8.07
C ARG A 12 -14.40 -18.75 9.26
N VAL A 13 -15.30 -18.45 10.19
CA VAL A 13 -14.99 -17.74 11.43
C VAL A 13 -15.43 -18.61 12.61
N SER A 14 -14.75 -18.47 13.76
CA SER A 14 -15.21 -19.08 15.00
C SER A 14 -16.49 -18.38 15.50
N SER A 15 -17.20 -19.03 16.42
CA SER A 15 -18.38 -18.42 17.06
C SER A 15 -18.03 -17.12 17.78
N GLU A 16 -16.91 -17.09 18.50
CA GLU A 16 -16.41 -15.90 19.21
C GLU A 16 -16.14 -14.73 18.25
N THR A 17 -15.48 -14.98 17.12
CA THR A 17 -15.26 -13.93 16.10
C THR A 17 -16.58 -13.45 15.51
N LYS A 18 -17.54 -14.35 15.28
CA LYS A 18 -18.85 -13.98 14.78
C LYS A 18 -19.60 -13.07 15.76
N GLU A 19 -19.62 -13.42 17.04
CA GLU A 19 -20.24 -12.60 18.10
C GLU A 19 -19.61 -11.22 18.20
N LEU A 20 -18.28 -11.14 18.13
CA LEU A 20 -17.55 -9.87 18.12
C LEU A 20 -17.98 -8.99 16.92
N LEU A 21 -18.05 -9.57 15.72
CA LEU A 21 -18.43 -8.84 14.52
C LEU A 21 -19.92 -8.41 14.56
N GLU A 22 -20.81 -9.21 15.14
CA GLU A 22 -22.21 -8.85 15.36
C GLU A 22 -22.36 -7.72 16.38
N MET A 23 -21.56 -7.73 17.45
CA MET A 23 -21.51 -6.63 18.40
C MET A 23 -21.00 -5.34 17.73
N ALA A 24 -19.93 -5.41 16.95
CA ALA A 24 -19.42 -4.27 16.19
C ALA A 24 -20.43 -3.76 15.15
N LEU A 25 -21.18 -4.65 14.51
CA LEU A 25 -22.28 -4.30 13.60
C LEU A 25 -23.34 -3.45 14.31
N SER A 26 -23.74 -3.83 15.52
CA SER A 26 -24.75 -3.09 16.31
C SER A 26 -24.35 -1.65 16.63
N LEU A 27 -23.04 -1.35 16.62
CA LEU A 27 -22.48 -0.02 16.93
C LEU A 27 -22.17 0.82 15.68
N SER A 28 -22.02 0.18 14.52
CA SER A 28 -21.47 0.81 13.31
C SER A 28 -22.53 1.31 12.32
N GLY A 29 -23.82 1.02 12.57
CA GLY A 29 -24.94 1.52 11.76
C GLY A 29 -25.08 0.84 10.38
N TYR A 30 -24.31 -0.21 10.10
CA TYR A 30 -24.49 -1.00 8.89
C TYR A 30 -25.74 -1.89 8.99
N THR A 31 -26.38 -2.15 7.85
CA THR A 31 -27.61 -2.96 7.77
C THR A 31 -27.34 -4.46 7.79
N SER A 32 -26.12 -4.90 7.48
CA SER A 32 -25.78 -6.33 7.43
C SER A 32 -24.33 -6.59 7.80
N LEU A 33 -24.08 -7.80 8.33
CA LEU A 33 -22.75 -8.27 8.70
C LEU A 33 -21.80 -8.32 7.48
N ASN A 34 -22.29 -8.76 6.33
CA ASN A 34 -21.49 -8.80 5.09
C ASN A 34 -21.10 -7.39 4.65
N SER A 35 -22.02 -6.42 4.70
CA SER A 35 -21.71 -5.02 4.36
C SER A 35 -20.66 -4.43 5.30
N PHE A 36 -20.74 -4.75 6.60
CA PHE A 36 -19.73 -4.35 7.59
C PHE A 36 -18.36 -4.95 7.29
N ILE A 37 -18.28 -6.28 7.11
CA ILE A 37 -17.02 -6.99 6.83
C ILE A 37 -16.37 -6.47 5.55
N THR A 38 -17.14 -6.32 4.47
CA THR A 38 -16.60 -5.82 3.20
C THR A 38 -16.06 -4.40 3.34
N ASN A 39 -16.77 -3.50 4.02
CA ASN A 39 -16.28 -2.14 4.23
C ASN A 39 -15.04 -2.09 5.13
N ALA A 40 -15.02 -2.88 6.20
CA ALA A 40 -13.87 -2.98 7.10
C ALA A 40 -12.63 -3.49 6.34
N ALA A 41 -12.78 -4.55 5.55
CA ALA A 41 -11.71 -5.13 4.74
C ALA A 41 -11.19 -4.14 3.68
N VAL A 42 -12.08 -3.43 2.97
CA VAL A 42 -11.69 -2.41 1.98
C VAL A 42 -10.97 -1.24 2.64
N THR A 43 -11.43 -0.81 3.82
CA THR A 43 -10.80 0.29 4.57
C THR A 43 -9.40 -0.08 4.99
N GLU A 44 -9.23 -1.29 5.54
CA GLU A 44 -7.92 -1.77 5.97
C GLU A 44 -6.98 -1.99 4.78
N ALA A 45 -7.47 -2.54 3.67
CA ALA A 45 -6.69 -2.69 2.45
C ALA A 45 -6.18 -1.33 1.93
N LYS A 46 -7.04 -0.31 1.88
CA LYS A 46 -6.63 1.06 1.51
C LYS A 46 -5.57 1.61 2.46
N ARG A 47 -5.76 1.42 3.76
CA ARG A 47 -4.83 1.88 4.80
C ARG A 47 -3.44 1.23 4.63
N LEU A 48 -3.39 -0.08 4.38
CA LEU A 48 -2.13 -0.81 4.19
C LEU A 48 -1.40 -0.38 2.90
N ILE A 49 -2.13 -0.24 1.79
CA ILE A 49 -1.54 0.24 0.53
C ILE A 49 -1.00 1.66 0.72
N GLU A 50 -1.79 2.54 1.33
CA GLU A 50 -1.37 3.92 1.58
C GLU A 50 -0.16 4.00 2.51
N GLN A 51 -0.08 3.13 3.52
CA GLN A 51 1.04 3.06 4.43
C GLN A 51 2.33 2.63 3.70
N ASP A 52 2.25 1.68 2.77
CA ASP A 52 3.41 1.22 1.99
C ASP A 52 3.88 2.26 0.96
N MET A 53 2.94 2.98 0.34
CA MET A 53 3.24 4.02 -0.64
C MET A 53 3.75 5.34 -0.03
N ARG A 54 3.67 5.52 1.29
CA ARG A 54 4.08 6.77 1.95
C ARG A 54 5.41 6.61 2.68
N ILE A 55 6.40 7.36 2.22
CA ILE A 55 7.65 7.55 2.98
C ILE A 55 7.40 8.64 4.03
N LYS A 56 7.39 8.27 5.30
CA LYS A 56 7.28 9.22 6.41
C LYS A 56 8.68 9.65 6.86
N LEU A 57 9.07 10.86 6.48
CA LEU A 57 10.36 11.45 6.85
C LEU A 57 10.28 12.11 8.23
N CYS A 58 11.36 12.02 9.01
CA CYS A 58 11.51 12.89 10.18
C CYS A 58 11.84 14.33 9.73
N ARG A 59 11.85 15.28 10.66
CA ARG A 59 12.05 16.70 10.32
C ARG A 59 13.36 16.95 9.57
N ASP A 60 14.43 16.35 10.03
CA ASP A 60 15.77 16.55 9.47
C ASP A 60 15.86 15.91 8.07
N ASP A 61 15.31 14.70 7.90
CA ASP A 61 15.24 14.02 6.61
C ASP A 61 14.38 14.79 5.61
N ALA A 62 13.26 15.37 6.06
CA ALA A 62 12.39 16.17 5.20
C ALA A 62 13.09 17.45 4.72
N LEU A 63 13.86 18.11 5.59
CA LEU A 63 14.66 19.27 5.22
C LEU A 63 15.75 18.89 4.21
N ALA A 64 16.47 17.78 4.46
CA ALA A 64 17.48 17.26 3.56
C ALA A 64 16.88 16.89 2.18
N PHE A 65 15.70 16.28 2.17
CA PHE A 65 14.97 15.93 0.95
C PHE A 65 14.58 17.16 0.14
N VAL A 66 13.98 18.18 0.78
CA VAL A 66 13.63 19.44 0.10
C VAL A 66 14.87 20.13 -0.44
N HIS A 67 15.94 20.22 0.35
CA HIS A 67 17.20 20.82 -0.10
C HIS A 67 17.79 20.08 -1.32
N ALA A 68 17.69 18.74 -1.36
CA ALA A 68 18.14 17.94 -2.50
C ALA A 68 17.27 18.14 -3.76
N LEU A 69 15.98 18.48 -3.61
CA LEU A 69 15.11 18.83 -4.74
C LEU A 69 15.41 20.22 -5.29
N GLU A 70 15.68 21.20 -4.42
CA GLU A 70 15.97 22.58 -4.82
C GLU A 70 17.38 22.73 -5.40
N ASN A 71 18.35 21.99 -4.84
CA ASN A 71 19.74 22.01 -5.25
C ASN A 71 20.17 20.59 -5.67
N PRO A 72 19.90 20.19 -6.92
CA PRO A 72 20.26 18.87 -7.39
C PRO A 72 21.77 18.66 -7.28
N ILE A 73 22.14 17.59 -6.57
CA ILE A 73 23.54 17.26 -6.29
C ILE A 73 24.20 16.76 -7.58
N GLU A 74 25.43 17.22 -7.85
CA GLU A 74 26.22 16.66 -8.95
C GLU A 74 26.47 15.16 -8.74
N THR A 75 26.20 14.38 -9.78
CA THR A 75 26.42 12.93 -9.76
C THR A 75 27.90 12.62 -9.59
N ASN A 76 28.23 11.79 -8.59
CA ASN A 76 29.63 11.41 -8.34
C ASN A 76 30.11 10.28 -9.29
N GLU A 77 31.43 10.14 -9.41
CA GLU A 77 32.07 9.12 -10.27
C GLU A 77 31.66 7.68 -9.96
N ARG A 78 31.37 7.38 -8.67
CA ARG A 78 30.91 6.05 -8.25
C ARG A 78 29.49 5.76 -8.76
N PHE A 79 28.59 6.73 -8.70
CA PHE A 79 27.24 6.65 -9.22
C PHE A 79 27.25 6.46 -10.74
N LEU A 80 28.04 7.27 -11.47
CA LEU A 80 28.17 7.15 -12.92
C LEU A 80 28.69 5.77 -13.35
N ARG A 81 29.68 5.21 -12.63
CA ARG A 81 30.20 3.87 -12.88
C ARG A 81 29.14 2.79 -12.64
N ALA A 82 28.38 2.90 -11.54
CA ALA A 82 27.30 1.95 -11.23
C ALA A 82 26.17 2.01 -12.28
N ALA A 83 25.75 3.21 -12.68
CA ALA A 83 24.73 3.42 -13.70
C ALA A 83 25.15 2.83 -15.07
N ARG A 84 26.41 3.01 -15.47
CA ARG A 84 26.95 2.39 -16.70
C ARG A 84 26.87 0.86 -16.64
N ARG A 85 27.34 0.26 -15.54
CA ARG A 85 27.27 -1.20 -15.35
C ARG A 85 25.84 -1.73 -15.39
N HIS A 86 24.90 -1.03 -14.76
CA HIS A 86 23.49 -1.43 -14.76
C HIS A 86 22.88 -1.40 -16.17
N ARG A 87 23.23 -0.38 -16.97
CA ARG A 87 22.78 -0.28 -18.37
C ARG A 87 23.33 -1.41 -19.24
N GLU A 88 24.58 -1.80 -19.02
CA GLU A 88 25.20 -2.94 -19.72
C GLU A 88 24.55 -4.28 -19.34
N THR A 89 24.12 -4.46 -18.08
CA THR A 89 23.40 -5.68 -17.68
C THR A 89 21.98 -5.76 -18.26
N ILE A 90 21.26 -4.64 -18.34
CA ILE A 90 19.90 -4.62 -18.91
C ILE A 90 19.94 -4.81 -20.43
N SER A 91 20.93 -4.23 -21.12
CA SER A 91 21.08 -4.37 -22.58
C SER A 91 21.54 -5.77 -23.03
N ASN A 92 21.99 -6.63 -22.11
CA ASN A 92 22.43 -8.00 -22.41
C ASN A 92 21.33 -9.05 -22.13
N GLU A 93 20.12 -8.63 -21.73
CA GLU A 93 18.95 -9.51 -21.56
C GLU A 93 17.96 -9.44 -22.75
N ASP A 94 18.27 -8.67 -23.80
CA ASP A 94 17.65 -8.71 -25.14
C ASP A 94 18.49 -9.60 -26.10
#